data_AF-A0A7C4UQM7-F1
#
_entry.id   AF-A0A7C4UQM7-F1
#
_cell.length_a   1.000
_cell.length_b   1.000
_cell.length_c   1.000
_cell.angle_alpha   90.00
_cell.angle_beta   90.00
_cell.angle_gamma   90.00
#
_symmetry.space_group_name_H-M   'P 1'
#
loop_
_entity.id
_entity.type
_entity.pdbx_description
1 polymer ?
#
loop_
_entity_poly.entity_id
_entity_poly.type
_entity_poly.pdbx_seq_one_letter_code
_entity_poly.pdbx_strand_id
1 'polypeptide(L)'
;MKKLNLIEERISVLEKWAKEETNSITPYIELAKIYEHQIRDLQIAMHWVETALIIEPNNQSLLKRKERILNKIRRGSLSLFDDTDF
;
A
#
# COMPACT_ATOMS: atom_id res chain seq x y z
N MET A 1 12.91 -18.50 -3.09
CA MET A 1 11.57 -19.09 -2.95
C MET A 1 10.97 -18.89 -1.54
N LYS A 2 11.60 -19.34 -0.44
CA LYS A 2 11.01 -19.24 0.94
C LYS A 2 10.44 -17.87 1.35
N LYS A 3 11.09 -16.76 0.97
CA LYS A 3 10.65 -15.40 1.34
C LYS A 3 9.34 -14.98 0.65
N LEU A 4 9.10 -15.42 -0.57
CA LEU A 4 7.88 -15.09 -1.31
C LEU A 4 6.67 -15.78 -0.69
N ASN A 5 6.80 -17.08 -0.38
CA ASN A 5 5.77 -17.84 0.31
C ASN A 5 5.39 -17.23 1.67
N LEU A 6 6.38 -16.74 2.43
CA LEU A 6 6.12 -16.08 3.71
C LEU A 6 5.35 -14.74 3.55
N ILE A 7 5.60 -14.01 2.46
CA ILE A 7 4.86 -12.77 2.16
C ILE A 7 3.43 -13.08 1.77
N GLU A 8 3.20 -14.10 0.93
CA GLU A 8 1.86 -14.54 0.52
C GLU A 8 1.02 -15.01 1.72
N GLU A 9 1.60 -15.84 2.60
CA GLU A 9 0.94 -16.28 3.83
C GLU A 9 0.58 -15.09 4.73
N ARG A 10 1.52 -14.15 4.90
CA ARG A 10 1.28 -12.93 5.68
C ARG A 10 0.16 -12.07 5.11
N ILE A 11 0.11 -11.90 3.78
CA ILE A 11 -0.98 -11.18 3.11
C ILE A 11 -2.30 -11.87 3.39
N SER A 12 -2.37 -13.20 3.22
CA SER A 12 -3.59 -13.97 3.46
C SER A 12 -4.13 -13.80 4.89
N VAL A 13 -3.25 -13.84 5.89
CA VAL A 13 -3.63 -13.60 7.30
C VAL A 13 -4.18 -12.18 7.49
N LEU A 14 -3.54 -11.17 6.90
CA LEU A 14 -3.98 -9.78 7.03
C LEU A 14 -5.30 -9.51 6.30
N GLU A 15 -5.51 -10.11 5.13
CA GLU A 15 -6.78 -10.03 4.39
C GLU A 15 -7.92 -10.70 5.16
N LYS A 16 -7.64 -11.84 5.81
CA LYS A 16 -8.61 -12.49 6.69
C LYS A 16 -8.95 -11.58 7.87
N TRP A 17 -7.95 -11.01 8.53
CA TRP A 17 -8.16 -10.07 9.63
C TRP A 17 -8.99 -8.85 9.20
N ALA A 18 -8.67 -8.24 8.05
CA ALA A 18 -9.43 -7.13 7.49
C ALA A 18 -10.91 -7.47 7.22
N LYS A 19 -11.23 -8.74 6.94
CA LYS A 19 -12.61 -9.22 6.75
C LYS A 19 -13.34 -9.45 8.07
N GLU A 20 -12.64 -9.93 9.09
CA GLU A 20 -13.22 -10.30 10.39
C GLU A 20 -13.39 -9.09 11.32
N GLU A 21 -12.53 -8.08 11.22
CA GLU A 21 -12.55 -6.89 12.09
C GLU A 21 -12.65 -5.60 11.28
N THR A 22 -13.87 -5.19 10.96
CA THR A 22 -14.16 -4.03 10.08
C THR A 22 -13.81 -2.66 10.66
N ASN A 23 -13.57 -2.57 11.98
CA ASN A 23 -13.24 -1.30 12.64
C ASN A 23 -11.74 -1.11 12.91
N SER A 24 -10.89 -2.07 12.56
CA SER A 24 -9.44 -1.97 12.78
C SER A 24 -8.73 -1.52 11.51
N ILE A 25 -8.00 -0.40 11.58
CA ILE A 25 -7.18 0.06 10.45
C ILE A 25 -5.86 -0.73 10.28
N THR A 26 -5.50 -1.53 11.27
CA THR A 26 -4.20 -2.21 11.37
C THR A 26 -3.90 -3.15 10.20
N PRO A 27 -4.77 -4.10 9.82
CA PRO A 27 -4.49 -4.99 8.70
C PRO A 27 -4.26 -4.24 7.38
N TYR A 28 -5.03 -3.19 7.13
CA TYR A 28 -4.87 -2.35 5.93
C TYR A 28 -3.53 -1.59 5.93
N ILE A 29 -3.08 -1.07 7.08
CA ILE A 29 -1.75 -0.44 7.19
C ILE A 29 -0.63 -1.43 6.86
N GLU A 30 -0.73 -2.65 7.38
CA GLU A 30 0.30 -3.67 7.15
C GLU A 30 0.30 -4.17 5.71
N LEU A 31 -0.88 -4.36 5.10
CA LEU A 31 -1.01 -4.65 3.67
C LEU A 31 -0.38 -3.53 2.84
N ALA A 32 -0.71 -2.27 3.12
CA ALA A 32 -0.10 -1.13 2.44
C ALA A 32 1.44 -1.13 2.54
N LYS A 33 2.02 -1.44 3.70
CA LYS A 33 3.47 -1.56 3.87
C LYS A 33 4.08 -2.69 3.05
N ILE A 34 3.43 -3.86 3.01
CA ILE A 34 3.91 -5.00 2.23
C ILE A 34 3.93 -4.65 0.75
N TYR A 35 2.83 -4.11 0.23
CA TYR A 35 2.74 -3.70 -1.17
C TYR A 35 3.68 -2.55 -1.52
N GLU A 36 3.84 -1.56 -0.62
CA GLU A 36 4.74 -0.41 -0.86
C GLU A 36 6.23 -0.81 -0.90
N HIS A 37 6.67 -1.71 -0.02
CA HIS A 37 8.10 -1.94 0.22
C HIS A 37 8.61 -3.30 -0.26
N GLN A 38 7.79 -4.34 -0.20
CA GLN A 38 8.21 -5.72 -0.48
C GLN A 38 7.81 -6.15 -1.88
N ILE A 39 6.54 -5.98 -2.25
CA ILE A 39 6.03 -6.30 -3.60
C ILE A 39 6.36 -5.17 -4.58
N ARG A 40 6.41 -3.92 -4.09
CA ARG A 40 6.61 -2.69 -4.88
C ARG A 40 5.47 -2.41 -5.86
N ASP A 41 4.26 -2.86 -5.54
CA ASP A 41 3.04 -2.45 -6.23
C ASP A 41 2.43 -1.24 -5.50
N LEU A 42 2.70 -0.05 -6.04
CA LEU A 42 2.26 1.20 -5.43
C LEU A 42 0.75 1.43 -5.59
N GLN A 43 0.10 0.82 -6.58
CA GLN A 43 -1.34 0.97 -6.80
C GLN A 43 -2.10 0.17 -5.74
N ILE A 44 -1.69 -1.08 -5.49
CA ILE A 44 -2.29 -1.88 -4.42
C ILE A 44 -1.95 -1.28 -3.04
N ALA A 45 -0.74 -0.76 -2.85
CA ALA A 45 -0.40 -0.05 -1.63
C ALA A 45 -1.30 1.17 -1.39
N MET A 46 -1.63 1.93 -2.44
CA MET A 46 -2.55 3.06 -2.37
C MET A 46 -3.95 2.60 -1.95
N HIS A 47 -4.48 1.57 -2.60
CA HIS A 47 -5.80 1.01 -2.30
C HIS A 47 -5.96 0.74 -0.80
N TRP A 48 -5.01 0.03 -0.18
CA TRP A 48 -5.09 -0.29 1.25
C TRP A 48 -4.99 0.93 2.17
N VAL A 49 -4.22 1.96 1.79
CA VAL A 49 -4.19 3.22 2.55
C VAL A 49 -5.52 3.95 2.46
N GLU A 50 -6.16 3.95 1.29
CA GLU A 50 -7.47 4.58 1.09
C GLU A 50 -8.57 3.85 1.85
N THR A 51 -8.55 2.51 1.89
CA THR A 51 -9.47 1.73 2.73
C THR A 51 -9.32 2.09 4.21
N ALA A 52 -8.08 2.20 4.71
CA ALA A 52 -7.83 2.60 6.09
C ALA A 52 -8.33 4.03 6.39
N LEU A 53 -8.19 4.95 5.44
CA LEU A 53 -8.68 6.33 5.56
C LEU A 53 -10.21 6.45 5.52
N ILE A 54 -10.93 5.46 4.97
CA ILE A 54 -12.40 5.44 5.07
C ILE A 54 -12.83 5.24 6.54
N ILE A 55 -12.09 4.44 7.29
CA ILE A 55 -12.36 4.14 8.71
C ILE A 55 -11.86 5.28 9.61
N GLU A 56 -10.64 5.77 9.36
CA GLU A 56 -10.06 6.90 10.11
C GLU A 56 -9.61 8.05 9.17
N PRO A 57 -10.54 8.92 8.73
CA PRO A 57 -10.24 9.95 7.72
C PRO A 57 -9.19 10.99 8.14
N ASN A 58 -9.10 11.26 9.44
CA ASN A 58 -8.22 12.28 9.99
C ASN A 58 -6.89 11.71 10.52
N ASN A 59 -6.61 10.43 10.26
CA ASN A 59 -5.39 9.80 10.71
C ASN A 59 -4.17 10.35 9.96
N GLN A 60 -3.39 11.18 10.67
CA GLN A 60 -2.23 11.87 10.11
C GLN A 60 -1.15 10.91 9.57
N SER A 61 -1.02 9.73 10.16
CA SER A 61 -0.05 8.73 9.70
C SER A 61 -0.44 8.13 8.35
N LEU A 62 -1.74 7.88 8.15
CA LEU A 62 -2.28 7.40 6.88
C LEU A 62 -2.19 8.46 5.78
N LEU A 63 -2.54 9.72 6.09
CA LEU A 63 -2.42 10.85 5.15
C LEU A 63 -0.97 11.04 4.67
N LYS A 64 0.00 11.04 5.59
CA LYS A 64 1.43 11.11 5.24
C LYS A 64 1.89 9.93 4.39
N ARG A 65 1.37 8.72 4.66
CA ARG A 65 1.68 7.54 3.82
C ARG A 65 1.09 7.68 2.42
N LYS A 66 -0.17 8.14 2.30
CA LYS A 66 -0.83 8.43 1.01
C LYS A 66 0.02 9.39 0.17
N GLU A 67 0.42 10.51 0.75
CA GLU A 67 1.27 11.51 0.09
C GLU A 67 2.60 10.91 -0.38
N ARG A 68 3.25 10.11 0.46
CA ARG A 68 4.51 9.44 0.08
C ARG A 68 4.33 8.49 -1.10
N ILE A 69 3.25 7.69 -1.13
CA ILE A 69 2.98 6.77 -2.23
C ILE A 69 2.67 7.54 -3.51
N LEU A 70 1.85 8.60 -3.45
CA LEU A 70 1.58 9.49 -4.59
C LEU A 70 2.87 10.08 -5.17
N ASN A 71 3.78 10.55 -4.32
CA ASN A 71 5.07 11.06 -4.74
C ASN A 71 5.93 10.00 -5.44
N LYS A 72 5.90 8.74 -4.99
CA LYS A 72 6.61 7.63 -5.65
C LYS A 72 6.01 7.31 -7.02
N ILE A 73 4.68 7.24 -7.11
CA ILE A 73 3.97 7.00 -8.38
C ILE A 73 4.32 8.11 -9.38
N ARG A 74 4.19 9.38 -8.97
CA ARG A 74 4.49 10.54 -9.82
C ARG A 74 5.93 10.50 -10.35
N ARG A 75 6.91 10.21 -9.49
CA ARG A 75 8.32 10.09 -9.90
C ARG A 75 8.54 8.95 -10.90
N GLY A 76 7.90 7.79 -10.68
CA GLY A 76 7.98 6.66 -11.61
C GLY A 76 7.29 6.94 -12.95
N SER A 77 6.23 7.76 -12.96
CA SER A 77 5.59 8.20 -14.20
C SER A 77 6.46 9.20 -14.96
N LEU A 78 7.05 10.20 -14.29
CA LEU A 78 7.93 11.17 -14.96
C LEU A 78 9.15 10.51 -15.61
N SER A 79 9.75 9.50 -14.97
CA SER A 79 10.89 8.77 -15.55
C SER A 79 10.56 8.00 -16.83
N LEU A 80 9.28 7.77 -17.15
CA LEU A 80 8.86 7.13 -18.39
C LEU A 80 8.65 8.12 -19.56
N PHE A 81 8.57 9.43 -19.26
CA PHE A 81 8.36 10.48 -20.27
C PHE A 81 9.65 11.23 -20.62
N ASP A 82 10.67 11.20 -19.76
CA ASP A 82 11.95 11.87 -20.00
C ASP A 82 12.81 11.17 -21.08
N ASP A 83 12.51 9.91 -21.44
CA ASP A 83 13.26 9.13 -22.45
C ASP A 83 12.69 9.25 -23.88
N THR A 84 11.65 10.05 -24.12
CA THR A 84 10.95 10.11 -25.42
C THR A 84 11.18 11.37 -26.26
N ASP A 85 12.05 12.28 -25.85
CA ASP A 85 12.36 13.48 -26.64
C ASP A 85 13.57 13.23 -27.58
N PHE A 86 13.27 12.86 -28.83
CA PHE A 86 14.17 12.91 -30.00
C PHE A 86 13.65 13.88 -31.05
#